data_AF-A0A7Z9M440-F1
#
_entry.id   AF-A0A7Z9M440-F1
#
_cell.length_a   1.000
_cell.length_b   1.000
_cell.length_c   1.000
_cell.angle_alpha   90.00
_cell.angle_beta   90.00
_cell.angle_gamma   90.00
#
_symmetry.space_group_name_H-M   'P 1'
#
loop_
_entity.id
_entity.type
_entity.pdbx_description
1 polymer ?
#
loop_
_entity_poly.entity_id
_entity_poly.type
_entity_poly.pdbx_seq_one_letter_code
_entity_poly.pdbx_strand_id
1 'polypeptide(L)'
;EMRKGRDHWYHDLMTHNSSDCPAEEMDAEDVLFILYTSGTTGKPKGVVHTTGGYLTQVAATTKVVFDLQDDDVYWCTADVGWITGHSYIVYGPLANGARVFMYEGAPDMPDRGRFWELCQKHAVTVFYTAPTAIRSFMRWGDDWPAQYDLSKLRLLGTVGEPINPEAWIWYHEKIGGSSCPIVDTWWQTETGSIMITPLPGITETKPGTATSPFPGIEATILNEAGEEASAGYLAITSPWPSMIRTVWGDDQRFRQTYWSKWDGIYFTGDGAKRDEDGYFWILGRVDDVLSVAGHRIGTMEVESALVDHPAVAEAAVVGKSHEIKGQSIAAFVTLKDGHPGTDELLTEVREHVRHKIGAIAKPDVVIFTADLPKTRSGKIMRRLLRDIAEGQTVGDTTTLADPSVVARLQVMYEEEE
;
A
#
# COMPACT_ATOMS: atom_id res chain seq x y z
N GLU A 1 -28.51 -25.28 4.54
CA GLU A 1 -28.48 -26.67 4.05
C GLU A 1 -27.68 -26.75 2.76
N MET A 2 -26.88 -27.80 2.59
CA MET A 2 -26.19 -28.06 1.32
C MET A 2 -27.20 -28.48 0.24
N ARG A 3 -27.10 -27.89 -0.94
CA ARG A 3 -27.92 -28.22 -2.10
C ARG A 3 -27.28 -29.35 -2.90
N LYS A 4 -27.96 -30.50 -2.94
CA LYS A 4 -27.53 -31.67 -3.72
C LYS A 4 -27.31 -31.29 -5.20
N GLY A 5 -26.15 -31.68 -5.74
CA GLY A 5 -25.75 -31.42 -7.13
C GLY A 5 -25.15 -30.03 -7.40
N ARG A 6 -25.02 -29.19 -6.37
CA ARG A 6 -24.33 -27.88 -6.44
C ARG A 6 -23.25 -27.76 -5.36
N ASP A 7 -23.58 -28.14 -4.12
CA ASP A 7 -22.68 -28.00 -2.97
C ASP A 7 -21.99 -29.34 -2.70
N HIS A 8 -20.67 -29.30 -2.56
CA HIS A 8 -19.83 -30.46 -2.32
C HIS A 8 -18.78 -30.13 -1.25
N TRP A 9 -18.46 -31.10 -0.40
CA TRP A 9 -17.32 -30.97 0.51
C TRP A 9 -16.02 -31.21 -0.25
N TYR A 10 -15.03 -30.34 -0.05
CA TYR A 10 -13.73 -30.46 -0.71
C TYR A 10 -13.05 -31.81 -0.42
N HIS A 11 -13.03 -32.25 0.85
CA HIS A 11 -12.40 -33.52 1.22
C HIS A 11 -13.08 -34.74 0.58
N ASP A 12 -14.41 -34.71 0.40
CA ASP A 12 -15.14 -35.77 -0.30
C ASP A 12 -14.85 -35.81 -1.82
N LEU A 13 -14.55 -34.65 -2.42
CA LEU A 13 -14.13 -34.61 -3.84
C LEU A 13 -12.72 -35.18 -4.00
N MET A 14 -11.81 -34.85 -3.08
CA MET A 14 -10.40 -35.24 -3.18
C MET A 14 -10.15 -36.73 -2.93
N THR A 15 -11.00 -37.43 -2.18
CA THR A 15 -10.88 -38.89 -1.95
C THR A 15 -11.03 -39.72 -3.24
N HIS A 16 -11.67 -39.16 -4.27
CA HIS A 16 -11.94 -39.86 -5.53
C HIS A 16 -11.07 -39.39 -6.71
N ASN A 17 -10.21 -38.39 -6.50
CA ASN A 17 -9.35 -37.84 -7.55
C ASN A 17 -7.94 -38.42 -7.52
N SER A 18 -7.32 -38.53 -8.70
CA SER A 18 -5.93 -38.94 -8.86
C SER A 18 -4.97 -37.83 -8.41
N SER A 19 -3.83 -38.22 -7.81
CA SER A 19 -2.69 -37.32 -7.59
C SER A 19 -1.83 -37.14 -8.85
N ASP A 20 -2.03 -37.97 -9.86
CA ASP A 20 -1.44 -37.83 -11.20
C ASP A 20 -2.40 -37.00 -12.06
N CYS A 21 -2.02 -35.74 -12.29
CA CYS A 21 -2.72 -34.74 -13.08
C CYS A 21 -1.67 -33.96 -13.86
N PRO A 22 -1.29 -34.39 -15.08
CA PRO A 22 -0.30 -33.68 -15.89
C PRO A 22 -0.78 -32.26 -16.18
N ALA A 23 0.15 -31.30 -16.14
CA ALA A 23 -0.18 -29.91 -16.45
C ALA A 23 -0.49 -29.77 -17.96
N GLU A 24 -1.57 -29.07 -18.26
CA GLU A 24 -1.92 -28.69 -19.64
C GLU A 24 -0.94 -27.62 -20.15
N GLU A 25 -0.57 -27.71 -21.42
CA GLU A 25 0.22 -26.69 -22.10
C GLU A 25 -0.66 -25.46 -22.38
N MET A 26 -0.21 -24.28 -21.94
CA MET A 26 -0.93 -23.02 -22.08
C MET A 26 -0.10 -22.04 -22.92
N ASP A 27 -0.76 -21.18 -23.70
CA ASP A 27 -0.09 -20.06 -24.37
C ASP A 27 0.36 -19.01 -23.35
N ALA A 28 1.42 -18.25 -23.70
CA ALA A 28 1.91 -17.18 -22.84
C ALA A 28 0.84 -16.11 -22.56
N GLU A 29 -0.10 -15.90 -23.49
CA GLU A 29 -1.19 -14.93 -23.38
C GLU A 29 -2.54 -15.55 -22.96
N ASP A 30 -2.56 -16.83 -22.57
CA ASP A 30 -3.74 -17.39 -21.91
C ASP A 30 -3.96 -16.74 -20.55
N VAL A 31 -5.24 -16.50 -20.22
CA VAL A 31 -5.65 -15.86 -18.96
C VAL A 31 -5.24 -16.75 -17.78
N LEU A 32 -4.42 -16.18 -16.90
CA LEU A 32 -4.00 -16.86 -15.67
C LEU A 32 -5.00 -16.61 -14.55
N PHE A 33 -5.36 -15.33 -14.31
CA PHE A 33 -6.36 -14.98 -13.30
C PHE A 33 -7.03 -13.62 -13.59
N ILE A 34 -8.15 -13.41 -12.90
CA ILE A 34 -8.87 -12.14 -12.84
C ILE A 34 -8.91 -11.70 -11.37
N LEU A 35 -8.40 -10.50 -11.08
CA LEU A 35 -8.41 -9.93 -9.74
C LEU A 35 -9.24 -8.65 -9.70
N TYR A 36 -10.33 -8.67 -8.93
CA TYR A 36 -11.20 -7.50 -8.80
C TYR A 36 -10.59 -6.47 -7.85
N THR A 37 -10.49 -5.23 -8.33
CA THR A 37 -10.01 -4.08 -7.54
C THR A 37 -11.09 -3.02 -7.42
N SER A 38 -11.14 -2.33 -6.27
CA SER A 38 -12.04 -1.21 -6.04
C SER A 38 -11.55 0.01 -6.84
N GLY A 39 -12.29 0.37 -7.89
CA GLY A 39 -12.06 1.61 -8.64
C GLY A 39 -12.68 2.82 -7.95
N THR A 40 -12.18 4.02 -8.26
CA THR A 40 -12.73 5.31 -7.78
C THR A 40 -14.16 5.58 -8.25
N THR A 41 -14.61 4.92 -9.34
CA THR A 41 -15.89 5.16 -10.02
C THR A 41 -17.02 4.17 -9.66
N GLY A 42 -16.88 3.37 -8.60
CA GLY A 42 -18.01 2.66 -7.95
C GLY A 42 -18.26 1.20 -8.33
N LYS A 43 -17.84 0.70 -9.51
CA LYS A 43 -17.85 -0.74 -9.83
C LYS A 43 -16.44 -1.34 -9.81
N PRO A 44 -16.21 -2.47 -9.09
CA PRO A 44 -14.95 -3.18 -9.14
C PRO A 44 -14.53 -3.51 -10.57
N LYS A 45 -13.24 -3.37 -10.88
CA LYS A 45 -12.65 -3.71 -12.18
C LYS A 45 -11.89 -5.02 -12.07
N GLY A 46 -12.21 -5.99 -12.92
CA GLY A 46 -11.51 -7.28 -12.97
C GLY A 46 -10.22 -7.14 -13.77
N VAL A 47 -9.09 -6.94 -13.09
CA VAL A 47 -7.76 -6.86 -13.72
C VAL A 47 -7.38 -8.23 -14.25
N VAL A 48 -7.04 -8.32 -15.54
CA VAL A 48 -6.66 -9.57 -16.20
C VAL A 48 -5.15 -9.65 -16.36
N HIS A 49 -4.57 -10.72 -15.82
CA HIS A 49 -3.17 -11.11 -16.05
C HIS A 49 -3.12 -12.41 -16.86
N THR A 50 -2.16 -12.48 -17.77
CA THR A 50 -1.89 -13.67 -18.58
C THR A 50 -0.73 -14.48 -18.02
N THR A 51 -0.38 -15.60 -18.63
CA THR A 51 0.46 -16.63 -18.01
C THR A 51 1.97 -16.33 -18.09
N GLY A 52 2.51 -16.18 -19.29
CA GLY A 52 3.96 -16.18 -19.51
C GLY A 52 4.65 -14.93 -18.99
N GLY A 53 4.19 -13.75 -19.41
CA GLY A 53 4.79 -12.47 -19.03
C GLY A 53 4.67 -12.18 -17.53
N TYR A 54 3.50 -12.48 -16.96
CA TYR A 54 3.25 -12.34 -15.52
C TYR A 54 4.22 -13.18 -14.69
N LEU A 55 4.28 -14.49 -14.94
CA LEU A 55 5.10 -15.39 -14.15
C LEU A 55 6.59 -15.08 -14.30
N THR A 56 7.02 -14.73 -15.51
CA THR A 56 8.42 -14.38 -15.81
C THR A 56 8.90 -13.22 -14.94
N GLN A 57 8.17 -12.10 -14.94
CA GLN A 57 8.61 -10.92 -14.19
C GLN A 57 8.42 -11.10 -12.68
N VAL A 58 7.34 -11.74 -12.25
CA VAL A 58 7.10 -12.04 -10.83
C VAL A 58 8.18 -12.96 -10.26
N ALA A 59 8.62 -13.98 -11.01
CA ALA A 59 9.74 -14.83 -10.59
C ALA A 59 11.05 -14.03 -10.52
N ALA A 60 11.33 -13.18 -11.51
CA ALA A 60 12.53 -12.35 -11.55
C ALA A 60 12.58 -11.33 -10.40
N THR A 61 11.51 -10.58 -10.16
CA THR A 61 11.44 -9.61 -9.05
C THR A 61 11.53 -10.32 -7.71
N THR A 62 10.89 -11.49 -7.55
CA THR A 62 11.01 -12.25 -6.30
C THR A 62 12.46 -12.65 -6.02
N LYS A 63 13.16 -13.19 -7.02
CA LYS A 63 14.56 -13.61 -6.85
C LYS A 63 15.48 -12.43 -6.53
N VAL A 64 15.37 -11.35 -7.30
CA VAL A 64 16.35 -10.26 -7.30
C VAL A 64 16.07 -9.24 -6.19
N VAL A 65 14.80 -8.86 -5.97
CA VAL A 65 14.45 -7.82 -4.98
C VAL A 65 14.61 -8.34 -3.56
N PHE A 66 14.22 -9.59 -3.30
CA PHE A 66 14.40 -10.20 -1.98
C PHE A 66 15.75 -10.91 -1.83
N ASP A 67 16.61 -10.84 -2.85
CA ASP A 67 17.88 -11.58 -2.91
C ASP A 67 17.69 -13.03 -2.44
N LEU A 68 16.66 -13.69 -2.98
CA LEU A 68 16.14 -14.93 -2.42
C LEU A 68 17.16 -16.07 -2.58
N GLN A 69 17.52 -16.71 -1.49
CA GLN A 69 18.46 -17.83 -1.40
C GLN A 69 17.71 -19.16 -1.20
N ASP A 70 18.36 -20.27 -1.52
CA ASP A 70 17.74 -21.60 -1.48
C ASP A 70 17.38 -22.06 -0.05
N ASP A 71 18.06 -21.52 0.96
CA ASP A 71 17.84 -21.83 2.38
C ASP A 71 16.94 -20.82 3.09
N ASP A 72 16.38 -19.84 2.37
CA ASP A 72 15.50 -18.85 2.95
C ASP A 72 14.17 -19.44 3.43
N VAL A 73 13.68 -18.88 4.54
CA VAL A 73 12.29 -18.99 4.96
C VAL A 73 11.63 -17.64 4.68
N TYR A 74 10.89 -17.60 3.58
CA TYR A 74 10.23 -16.39 3.09
C TYR A 74 8.84 -16.24 3.70
N TRP A 75 8.56 -15.08 4.30
CA TRP A 75 7.23 -14.75 4.81
C TRP A 75 6.74 -13.42 4.26
N CYS A 76 5.70 -13.46 3.44
CA CYS A 76 4.85 -12.32 3.12
C CYS A 76 3.56 -12.39 3.96
N THR A 77 3.23 -11.29 4.65
CA THR A 77 2.08 -11.22 5.58
C THR A 77 0.77 -10.83 4.89
N ALA A 78 0.78 -10.62 3.57
CA ALA A 78 -0.40 -10.24 2.82
C ALA A 78 -1.46 -11.37 2.81
N ASP A 79 -2.70 -11.00 2.52
CA ASP A 79 -3.75 -11.98 2.24
C ASP A 79 -3.72 -12.39 0.75
N VAL A 80 -4.04 -13.67 0.47
CA VAL A 80 -4.06 -14.23 -0.90
C VAL A 80 -5.08 -13.55 -1.82
N GLY A 81 -6.09 -12.86 -1.27
CA GLY A 81 -7.07 -12.07 -2.00
C GLY A 81 -6.52 -10.76 -2.59
N TRP A 82 -5.28 -10.38 -2.30
CA TRP A 82 -4.62 -9.21 -2.91
C TRP A 82 -3.55 -9.64 -3.91
N ILE A 83 -3.16 -8.71 -4.79
CA ILE A 83 -2.10 -8.96 -5.78
C ILE A 83 -0.77 -9.35 -5.10
N THR A 84 -0.46 -8.78 -3.93
CA THR A 84 0.73 -9.17 -3.15
C THR A 84 0.71 -10.65 -2.78
N GLY A 85 -0.44 -11.19 -2.40
CA GLY A 85 -0.57 -12.62 -2.13
C GLY A 85 -0.45 -13.48 -3.39
N HIS A 86 -0.99 -13.00 -4.53
CA HIS A 86 -0.79 -13.70 -5.80
C HIS A 86 0.70 -13.74 -6.18
N SER A 87 1.32 -12.58 -6.34
CA SER A 87 2.69 -12.48 -6.86
C SER A 87 3.74 -12.94 -5.86
N TYR A 88 3.57 -12.65 -4.57
CA TYR A 88 4.62 -12.78 -3.56
C TYR A 88 4.26 -13.68 -2.38
N ILE A 89 3.15 -14.41 -2.40
CA ILE A 89 2.99 -15.61 -1.55
C ILE A 89 3.02 -16.87 -2.41
N VAL A 90 2.28 -16.86 -3.52
CA VAL A 90 2.11 -18.04 -4.37
C VAL A 90 3.09 -18.04 -5.53
N TYR A 91 2.87 -17.23 -6.57
CA TYR A 91 3.51 -17.43 -7.87
C TYR A 91 5.02 -17.25 -7.85
N GLY A 92 5.52 -16.11 -7.35
CA GLY A 92 6.93 -15.76 -7.39
C GLY A 92 7.82 -16.65 -6.53
N PRO A 93 7.52 -16.80 -5.23
CA PRO A 93 8.31 -17.67 -4.36
C PRO A 93 8.28 -19.14 -4.79
N LEU A 94 7.11 -19.69 -5.16
CA LEU A 94 7.01 -21.09 -5.58
C LEU A 94 7.68 -21.34 -6.94
N ALA A 95 7.62 -20.39 -7.88
CA ALA A 95 8.37 -20.47 -9.14
C ALA A 95 9.89 -20.47 -8.93
N ASN A 96 10.36 -19.88 -7.84
CA ASN A 96 11.77 -19.92 -7.43
C ASN A 96 12.11 -21.10 -6.50
N GLY A 97 11.16 -22.01 -6.22
CA GLY A 97 11.38 -23.15 -5.33
C GLY A 97 11.56 -22.78 -3.86
N ALA A 98 11.12 -21.58 -3.44
CA ALA A 98 11.34 -21.07 -2.10
C ALA A 98 10.46 -21.75 -1.05
N ARG A 99 10.95 -21.77 0.19
CA ARG A 99 10.13 -22.16 1.35
C ARG A 99 9.29 -20.98 1.80
N VAL A 100 7.98 -21.07 1.54
CA VAL A 100 6.99 -20.04 1.92
C VAL A 100 6.36 -20.36 3.27
N PHE A 101 6.36 -19.39 4.18
CA PHE A 101 5.55 -19.42 5.39
C PHE A 101 4.24 -18.65 5.15
N MET A 102 3.12 -19.37 5.22
CA MET A 102 1.77 -18.80 5.10
C MET A 102 1.10 -18.83 6.48
N TYR A 103 0.51 -17.69 6.88
CA TYR A 103 -0.12 -17.52 8.18
C TYR A 103 -1.59 -17.11 8.03
N GLU A 104 -2.48 -17.81 8.72
CA GLU A 104 -3.94 -17.57 8.69
C GLU A 104 -4.38 -16.48 9.67
N GLY A 105 -3.67 -16.32 10.78
CA GLY A 105 -4.14 -15.50 11.90
C GLY A 105 -3.82 -14.01 11.79
N ALA A 106 -4.22 -13.28 12.82
CA ALA A 106 -3.95 -11.86 12.98
C ALA A 106 -2.62 -11.62 13.72
N PRO A 107 -1.99 -10.44 13.54
CA PRO A 107 -0.72 -10.10 14.21
C PRO A 107 -0.78 -9.94 15.73
N ASP A 108 -1.97 -9.89 16.33
CA ASP A 108 -2.20 -9.59 17.74
C ASP A 108 -2.87 -10.75 18.52
N MET A 109 -2.95 -11.94 17.93
CA MET A 109 -3.57 -13.12 18.53
C MET A 109 -2.59 -14.30 18.66
N PRO A 110 -2.32 -14.82 19.87
CA PRO A 110 -3.01 -14.54 21.15
C PRO A 110 -2.58 -13.22 21.83
N ASP A 111 -1.49 -12.62 21.37
CA ASP A 111 -0.99 -11.33 21.84
C ASP A 111 -0.21 -10.60 20.73
N ARG A 112 0.27 -9.39 21.03
CA ARG A 112 0.97 -8.49 20.09
C ARG A 112 2.40 -8.92 19.77
N GLY A 113 2.90 -10.00 20.39
CA GLY A 113 4.19 -10.63 20.10
C GLY A 113 4.09 -11.68 18.99
N ARG A 114 2.88 -11.98 18.50
CA ARG A 114 2.63 -13.15 17.64
C ARG A 114 3.54 -13.25 16.43
N PHE A 115 3.71 -12.16 15.66
CA PHE A 115 4.54 -12.22 14.46
C PHE A 115 6.00 -12.51 14.79
N TRP A 116 6.50 -11.97 15.88
CA TRP A 116 7.89 -12.14 16.34
C TRP A 116 8.12 -13.55 16.87
N GLU A 117 7.15 -14.10 17.61
CA GLU A 117 7.14 -15.51 18.00
C GLU A 117 7.26 -16.43 16.77
N LEU A 118 6.50 -16.15 15.71
CA LEU A 118 6.51 -16.95 14.48
C LEU A 118 7.82 -16.78 13.71
N CYS A 119 8.38 -15.56 13.62
CA CYS A 119 9.68 -15.32 13.03
C CYS A 119 10.77 -16.15 13.72
N GLN A 120 10.84 -16.11 15.05
CA GLN A 120 11.81 -16.89 15.83
C GLN A 120 11.57 -18.40 15.66
N LYS A 121 10.33 -18.85 15.83
CA LYS A 121 9.96 -20.28 15.82
C LYS A 121 10.23 -20.95 14.48
N HIS A 122 9.98 -20.24 13.38
CA HIS A 122 10.13 -20.76 12.03
C HIS A 122 11.44 -20.34 11.36
N ALA A 123 12.29 -19.59 12.07
CA ALA A 123 13.54 -19.03 11.57
C ALA A 123 13.35 -18.27 10.24
N VAL A 124 12.37 -17.36 10.23
CA VAL A 124 12.09 -16.49 9.07
C VAL A 124 13.34 -15.68 8.75
N THR A 125 13.71 -15.65 7.46
CA THR A 125 14.89 -14.93 6.98
C THR A 125 14.52 -13.71 6.14
N VAL A 126 13.40 -13.77 5.42
CA VAL A 126 12.84 -12.66 4.65
C VAL A 126 11.44 -12.35 5.16
N PHE A 127 11.22 -11.12 5.63
CA PHE A 127 9.92 -10.69 6.17
C PHE A 127 9.36 -9.50 5.37
N TYR A 128 8.23 -9.71 4.72
CA TYR A 128 7.59 -8.76 3.81
C TYR A 128 6.19 -8.40 4.29
N THR A 129 5.97 -7.14 4.68
CA THR A 129 4.71 -6.69 5.29
C THR A 129 4.29 -5.30 4.83
N ALA A 130 3.12 -4.84 5.24
CA ALA A 130 2.62 -3.51 4.89
C ALA A 130 3.03 -2.45 5.94
N PRO A 131 3.20 -1.16 5.54
CA PRO A 131 3.43 -0.05 6.47
C PRO A 131 2.38 0.04 7.59
N THR A 132 1.12 -0.28 7.31
CA THR A 132 0.05 -0.29 8.31
C THR A 132 0.32 -1.27 9.46
N ALA A 133 0.85 -2.45 9.15
CA ALA A 133 1.25 -3.41 10.17
C ALA A 133 2.45 -2.88 10.96
N ILE A 134 3.46 -2.32 10.28
CA ILE A 134 4.64 -1.71 10.90
C ILE A 134 4.24 -0.62 11.90
N ARG A 135 3.37 0.32 11.50
CA ARG A 135 2.84 1.38 12.39
C ARG A 135 2.07 0.81 13.58
N SER A 136 1.33 -0.28 13.39
CA SER A 136 0.64 -0.96 14.49
C SER A 136 1.63 -1.55 15.49
N PHE A 137 2.71 -2.16 15.01
CA PHE A 137 3.76 -2.71 15.87
C PHE A 137 4.50 -1.63 16.65
N MET A 138 4.82 -0.51 16.00
CA MET A 138 5.38 0.67 16.67
C MET A 138 4.48 1.17 17.80
N ARG A 139 3.17 1.30 17.51
CA ARG A 139 2.17 1.76 18.49
C ARG A 139 2.06 0.81 19.68
N TRP A 140 2.24 -0.49 19.47
CA TRP A 140 2.17 -1.50 20.53
C TRP A 140 3.38 -1.49 21.46
N GLY A 141 4.51 -0.92 21.01
CA GLY A 141 5.71 -0.72 21.78
C GLY A 141 6.81 -1.74 21.49
N ASP A 142 8.05 -1.30 21.71
CA ASP A 142 9.28 -2.04 21.41
C ASP A 142 9.46 -3.31 22.25
N ASP A 143 8.80 -3.39 23.41
CA ASP A 143 8.91 -4.54 24.32
C ASP A 143 8.39 -5.84 23.69
N TRP A 144 7.44 -5.77 22.75
CA TRP A 144 6.92 -6.96 22.06
C TRP A 144 7.97 -7.64 21.18
N PRO A 145 8.58 -6.97 20.18
CA PRO A 145 9.64 -7.59 19.40
C PRO A 145 10.89 -7.92 20.23
N ALA A 146 11.22 -7.13 21.26
CA ALA A 146 12.40 -7.35 22.10
C ALA A 146 12.39 -8.66 22.90
N GLN A 147 11.24 -9.32 23.03
CA GLN A 147 11.10 -10.61 23.70
C GLN A 147 11.57 -11.80 22.85
N TYR A 148 11.85 -11.59 21.56
CA TYR A 148 12.13 -12.66 20.60
C TYR A 148 13.48 -12.47 19.90
N ASP A 149 14.11 -13.60 19.55
CA ASP A 149 15.32 -13.63 18.74
C ASP A 149 14.97 -13.51 17.26
N LEU A 150 15.19 -12.32 16.72
CA LEU A 150 14.97 -11.98 15.30
C LEU A 150 16.25 -12.04 14.47
N SER A 151 17.36 -12.57 15.01
CA SER A 151 18.68 -12.59 14.35
C SER A 151 18.74 -13.42 13.06
N LYS A 152 17.70 -14.21 12.76
CA LYS A 152 17.57 -14.95 11.50
C LYS A 152 17.08 -14.08 10.34
N LEU A 153 16.42 -12.97 10.62
CA LEU A 153 16.06 -12.01 9.60
C LEU A 153 17.34 -11.48 8.95
N ARG A 154 17.37 -11.52 7.62
CA ARG A 154 18.44 -10.92 6.80
C ARG A 154 17.93 -9.83 5.89
N LEU A 155 16.62 -9.79 5.60
CA LEU A 155 16.02 -8.81 4.71
C LEU A 155 14.59 -8.50 5.15
N LEU A 156 14.25 -7.22 5.11
CA LEU A 156 12.92 -6.71 5.36
C LEU A 156 12.36 -6.12 4.09
N GLY A 157 11.05 -6.23 3.88
CA GLY A 157 10.37 -5.53 2.80
C GLY A 157 9.11 -4.82 3.29
N THR A 158 8.74 -3.77 2.57
CA THR A 158 7.51 -3.00 2.78
C THR A 158 6.75 -2.78 1.47
N VAL A 159 5.42 -2.79 1.53
CA VAL A 159 4.56 -2.75 0.32
C VAL A 159 3.19 -2.12 0.54
N GLY A 160 2.67 -1.53 -0.52
CA GLY A 160 1.24 -1.27 -0.72
C GLY A 160 0.82 0.15 -0.34
N GLU A 161 1.61 0.84 0.48
CA GLU A 161 1.42 2.23 0.86
C GLU A 161 2.78 2.92 1.04
N PRO A 162 2.86 4.25 0.94
CA PRO A 162 4.05 4.97 1.38
C PRO A 162 4.37 4.69 2.85
N ILE A 163 5.64 4.42 3.14
CA ILE A 163 6.16 4.31 4.50
C ILE A 163 6.79 5.65 4.90
N ASN A 164 6.39 6.19 6.05
CA ASN A 164 7.00 7.42 6.56
C ASN A 164 8.41 7.13 7.13
N PRO A 165 9.35 8.10 7.11
CA PRO A 165 10.72 7.89 7.55
C PRO A 165 10.86 7.34 8.98
N GLU A 166 10.03 7.79 9.92
CA GLU A 166 10.06 7.29 11.31
C GLU A 166 9.73 5.79 11.39
N ALA A 167 8.70 5.34 10.66
CA ALA A 167 8.34 3.93 10.63
C ALA A 167 9.39 3.08 9.92
N TRP A 168 9.99 3.62 8.87
CA TRP A 168 11.10 2.96 8.18
C TRP A 168 12.31 2.77 9.11
N ILE A 169 12.70 3.82 9.85
CA ILE A 169 13.83 3.76 10.79
C ILE A 169 13.53 2.77 11.93
N TRP A 170 12.34 2.83 12.53
CA TRP A 170 11.94 1.87 13.56
C TRP A 170 12.00 0.44 13.06
N TYR A 171 11.52 0.18 11.83
CA TYR A 171 11.54 -1.16 11.24
C TYR A 171 12.98 -1.65 11.02
N HIS A 172 13.87 -0.77 10.57
CA HIS A 172 15.29 -1.07 10.38
C HIS A 172 15.98 -1.41 11.71
N GLU A 173 15.79 -0.57 12.73
CA GLU A 173 16.50 -0.69 14.00
C GLU A 173 15.93 -1.79 14.89
N LYS A 174 14.61 -1.82 15.07
CA LYS A 174 13.95 -2.68 16.06
C LYS A 174 13.68 -4.08 15.55
N ILE A 175 13.36 -4.22 14.27
CA ILE A 175 13.08 -5.53 13.66
C ILE A 175 14.31 -6.05 12.92
N GLY A 176 14.99 -5.19 12.15
CA GLY A 176 16.15 -5.57 11.35
C GLY A 176 17.49 -5.57 12.10
N GLY A 177 17.52 -5.15 13.37
CA GLY A 177 18.75 -5.03 14.17
C GLY A 177 19.78 -4.09 13.54
N SER A 178 19.34 -3.11 12.75
CA SER A 178 20.18 -2.20 11.95
C SER A 178 21.11 -2.91 10.96
N SER A 179 20.80 -4.15 10.60
CA SER A 179 21.61 -4.99 9.71
C SER A 179 20.86 -5.48 8.48
N CYS A 180 19.53 -5.59 8.57
CA CYS A 180 18.69 -5.99 7.44
C CYS A 180 18.44 -4.80 6.50
N PRO A 181 18.77 -4.88 5.19
CA PRO A 181 18.25 -3.92 4.23
C PRO A 181 16.72 -3.96 4.20
N ILE A 182 16.11 -2.79 3.94
CA ILE A 182 14.67 -2.67 3.70
C ILE A 182 14.43 -2.41 2.21
N VAL A 183 13.65 -3.28 1.58
CA VAL A 183 13.13 -3.05 0.23
C VAL A 183 11.75 -2.40 0.28
N ASP A 184 11.69 -1.09 -0.01
CA ASP A 184 10.43 -0.39 -0.21
C ASP A 184 9.97 -0.55 -1.66
N THR A 185 8.89 -1.31 -1.83
CA THR A 185 8.46 -1.82 -3.14
C THR A 185 7.22 -1.10 -3.62
N TRP A 186 7.38 -0.22 -4.62
CA TRP A 186 6.25 0.40 -5.30
C TRP A 186 5.83 -0.40 -6.54
N TRP A 187 4.54 -0.69 -6.61
CA TRP A 187 3.85 -1.37 -7.70
C TRP A 187 2.34 -1.40 -7.46
N GLN A 188 1.58 -1.95 -8.41
CA GLN A 188 0.11 -1.94 -8.40
C GLN A 188 -0.46 -3.30 -8.82
N THR A 189 -1.77 -3.48 -8.65
CA THR A 189 -2.44 -4.69 -9.15
C THR A 189 -2.27 -4.84 -10.66
N GLU A 190 -2.29 -3.72 -11.36
CA GLU A 190 -2.17 -3.64 -12.81
C GLU A 190 -0.75 -3.83 -13.33
N THR A 191 0.26 -3.64 -12.49
CA THR A 191 1.65 -3.87 -12.91
C THR A 191 2.06 -5.32 -12.76
N GLY A 192 1.35 -6.11 -11.94
CA GLY A 192 1.57 -7.54 -11.73
C GLY A 192 2.79 -7.87 -10.87
N SER A 193 3.87 -7.12 -11.01
CA SER A 193 5.11 -7.27 -10.23
C SER A 193 5.64 -5.93 -9.71
N ILE A 194 6.72 -5.98 -8.92
CA ILE A 194 7.43 -4.84 -8.36
C ILE A 194 8.04 -4.02 -9.52
N MET A 195 7.91 -2.68 -9.45
CA MET A 195 8.30 -1.78 -10.53
C MET A 195 9.43 -0.83 -10.13
N ILE A 196 9.37 -0.27 -8.92
CA ILE A 196 10.38 0.65 -8.39
C ILE A 196 10.72 0.18 -6.99
N THR A 197 11.99 -0.11 -6.73
CA THR A 197 12.48 -0.72 -5.49
C THR A 197 13.99 -0.60 -5.40
N PRO A 198 14.58 -0.53 -4.20
CA PRO A 198 16.01 -0.77 -4.05
C PRO A 198 16.33 -2.23 -4.31
N LEU A 199 17.55 -2.50 -4.76
CA LEU A 199 18.12 -3.84 -4.82
C LEU A 199 19.12 -4.01 -3.66
N PRO A 200 18.92 -5.01 -2.78
CA PRO A 200 19.80 -5.22 -1.63
C PRO A 200 21.23 -5.48 -2.09
N GLY A 201 22.21 -4.88 -1.39
CA GLY A 201 23.63 -4.99 -1.73
C GLY A 201 24.10 -4.10 -2.90
N ILE A 202 23.19 -3.36 -3.56
CA ILE A 202 23.51 -2.46 -4.68
C ILE A 202 23.05 -1.03 -4.38
N THR A 203 21.83 -0.86 -3.88
CA THR A 203 21.20 0.45 -3.70
C THR A 203 21.34 0.95 -2.27
N GLU A 204 21.90 2.15 -2.09
CA GLU A 204 21.88 2.83 -0.79
C GLU A 204 20.48 3.42 -0.56
N THR A 205 19.76 2.98 0.47
CA THR A 205 18.36 3.39 0.69
C THR A 205 18.24 4.72 1.42
N LYS A 206 17.27 5.55 1.03
CA LYS A 206 16.80 6.69 1.82
C LYS A 206 15.43 6.36 2.44
N PRO A 207 15.22 6.60 3.74
CA PRO A 207 13.94 6.33 4.39
C PRO A 207 12.76 6.99 3.66
N GLY A 208 11.77 6.18 3.27
CA GLY A 208 10.56 6.64 2.55
C GLY A 208 10.71 6.78 1.03
N THR A 209 11.80 6.28 0.44
CA THR A 209 11.96 6.22 -1.03
C THR A 209 11.81 4.80 -1.57
N ALA A 210 11.16 4.68 -2.71
CA ALA A 210 11.19 3.45 -3.51
C ALA A 210 12.50 3.32 -4.31
N THR A 211 13.34 4.37 -4.31
CA THR A 211 14.63 4.48 -5.00
C THR A 211 14.52 4.47 -6.53
N SER A 212 14.89 3.39 -7.22
CA SER A 212 15.04 3.36 -8.68
C SER A 212 14.15 2.31 -9.33
N PRO A 213 13.81 2.47 -10.62
CA PRO A 213 13.08 1.44 -11.36
C PRO A 213 13.85 0.12 -11.39
N PHE A 214 13.12 -0.99 -11.26
CA PHE A 214 13.68 -2.33 -11.43
C PHE A 214 14.25 -2.49 -12.86
N PRO A 215 15.33 -3.25 -13.08
CA PRO A 215 15.90 -3.43 -14.41
C PRO A 215 14.85 -3.86 -15.46
N GLY A 216 14.80 -3.13 -16.56
CA GLY A 216 13.80 -3.32 -17.62
C GLY A 216 12.53 -2.49 -17.46
N ILE A 217 12.37 -1.74 -16.37
CA ILE A 217 11.29 -0.78 -16.18
C ILE A 217 11.75 0.63 -16.54
N GLU A 218 11.05 1.24 -17.50
CA GLU A 218 11.26 2.64 -17.89
C GLU A 218 10.20 3.51 -17.22
N ALA A 219 10.51 4.03 -16.04
CA ALA A 219 9.65 4.96 -15.31
C ALA A 219 10.16 6.39 -15.42
N THR A 220 9.24 7.35 -15.56
CA THR A 220 9.53 8.78 -15.58
C THR A 220 8.46 9.56 -14.81
N ILE A 221 8.68 10.85 -14.63
CA ILE A 221 7.74 11.77 -13.99
C ILE A 221 7.36 12.83 -15.00
N LEU A 222 6.06 12.93 -15.29
CA LEU A 222 5.53 13.85 -16.30
C LEU A 222 4.67 14.94 -15.66
N ASN A 223 4.68 16.13 -16.27
CA ASN A 223 3.68 17.15 -16.02
C ASN A 223 2.36 16.84 -16.76
N GLU A 224 1.38 17.75 -16.69
CA GLU A 224 0.11 17.57 -17.41
C GLU A 224 0.28 17.47 -18.94
N ALA A 225 1.25 18.20 -19.50
CA ALA A 225 1.51 18.23 -20.93
C ALA A 225 2.24 16.97 -21.44
N GLY A 226 2.67 16.06 -20.55
CA GLY A 226 3.43 14.87 -20.92
C GLY A 226 4.94 15.13 -21.07
N GLU A 227 5.44 16.24 -20.53
CA GLU A 227 6.86 16.59 -20.53
C GLU A 227 7.50 16.16 -19.20
N GLU A 228 8.78 15.77 -19.23
CA GLU A 228 9.49 15.39 -18.01
C GLU A 228 9.55 16.53 -16.98
N ALA A 229 9.33 16.17 -15.72
CA ALA A 229 9.37 17.07 -14.58
C ALA A 229 10.08 16.41 -13.39
N SER A 230 10.59 17.22 -12.45
CA SER A 230 11.13 16.72 -11.18
C SER A 230 10.03 16.27 -10.21
N ALA A 231 8.81 16.76 -10.37
CA ALA A 231 7.64 16.35 -9.60
C ALA A 231 6.38 16.41 -10.48
N GLY A 232 5.50 15.43 -10.34
CA GLY A 232 4.34 15.30 -11.20
C GLY A 232 3.72 13.91 -11.13
N TYR A 233 3.29 13.42 -12.28
CA TYR A 233 2.64 12.13 -12.45
C TYR A 233 3.66 11.04 -12.75
N LEU A 234 3.59 9.94 -12.01
CA LEU A 234 4.40 8.77 -12.31
C LEU A 234 3.85 8.06 -13.55
N ALA A 235 4.73 7.83 -14.52
CA ALA A 235 4.40 7.23 -15.81
C ALA A 235 5.39 6.12 -16.16
N ILE A 236 4.91 5.11 -16.88
CA ILE A 236 5.76 4.05 -17.45
C ILE A 236 5.74 4.21 -18.98
N THR A 237 6.92 4.38 -19.59
CA THR A 237 7.05 4.79 -21.00
C THR A 237 7.13 3.62 -21.98
N SER A 238 7.33 2.40 -21.47
CA SER A 238 7.41 1.18 -22.27
C SER A 238 6.62 0.04 -21.62
N PRO A 239 5.98 -0.85 -22.41
CA PRO A 239 5.38 -2.09 -21.91
C PRO A 239 6.36 -2.95 -21.12
N TRP A 240 5.86 -3.66 -20.11
CA TRP A 240 6.63 -4.62 -19.31
C TRP A 240 5.93 -5.99 -19.29
N PRO A 241 6.65 -7.11 -19.06
CA PRO A 241 6.09 -8.45 -19.22
C PRO A 241 4.79 -8.71 -18.43
N SER A 242 4.73 -8.34 -17.15
CA SER A 242 3.59 -8.60 -16.26
C SER A 242 2.51 -7.53 -16.29
N MET A 243 2.50 -6.63 -17.28
CA MET A 243 1.45 -5.61 -17.37
C MET A 243 0.07 -6.24 -17.53
N ILE A 244 -0.94 -5.60 -16.93
CA ILE A 244 -2.35 -5.89 -17.19
C ILE A 244 -2.61 -5.96 -18.69
N ARG A 245 -3.40 -6.96 -19.12
CA ARG A 245 -3.78 -7.11 -20.54
C ARG A 245 -5.08 -6.41 -20.88
N THR A 246 -6.04 -6.42 -19.96
CA THR A 246 -7.33 -5.75 -20.12
C THR A 246 -8.09 -5.69 -18.80
N VAL A 247 -9.27 -5.05 -18.80
CA VAL A 247 -10.27 -5.20 -17.75
C VAL A 247 -11.32 -6.19 -18.23
N TRP A 248 -11.63 -7.19 -17.40
CA TRP A 248 -12.51 -8.30 -17.75
C TRP A 248 -13.88 -7.81 -18.22
N GLY A 249 -14.19 -8.09 -19.49
CA GLY A 249 -15.43 -7.66 -20.15
C GLY A 249 -15.53 -6.15 -20.44
N ASP A 250 -14.46 -5.36 -20.25
CA ASP A 250 -14.49 -3.89 -20.38
C ASP A 250 -13.12 -3.32 -20.85
N ASP A 251 -12.71 -3.72 -22.05
CA ASP A 251 -11.44 -3.30 -22.66
C ASP A 251 -11.39 -1.78 -22.96
N GLN A 252 -12.55 -1.14 -23.10
CA GLN A 252 -12.63 0.31 -23.25
C GLN A 252 -12.18 1.02 -21.97
N ARG A 253 -12.61 0.56 -20.80
CA ARG A 253 -12.17 1.10 -19.51
C ARG A 253 -10.67 0.92 -19.31
N PHE A 254 -10.08 -0.18 -19.78
CA PHE A 254 -8.61 -0.35 -19.78
C PHE A 254 -7.91 0.78 -20.56
N ARG A 255 -8.28 1.01 -21.82
CA ARG A 255 -7.69 2.11 -22.62
C ARG A 255 -7.90 3.47 -21.99
N GLN A 256 -9.13 3.77 -21.56
CA GLN A 256 -9.47 5.06 -20.97
C GLN A 256 -8.73 5.31 -19.66
N THR A 257 -8.56 4.30 -18.81
CA THR A 257 -7.96 4.49 -17.49
C THR A 257 -6.44 4.67 -17.58
N TYR A 258 -5.77 3.87 -18.41
CA TYR A 258 -4.31 3.76 -18.35
C TYR A 258 -3.57 4.38 -19.54
N TRP A 259 -4.25 4.63 -20.67
CA TRP A 259 -3.61 5.03 -21.94
C TRP A 259 -4.19 6.32 -22.54
N SER A 260 -5.15 6.98 -21.88
CA SER A 260 -5.81 8.16 -22.43
C SER A 260 -5.13 9.49 -22.06
N LYS A 261 -4.32 9.49 -21.00
CA LYS A 261 -3.71 10.73 -20.49
C LYS A 261 -2.61 11.24 -21.42
N TRP A 262 -1.78 10.33 -21.92
CA TRP A 262 -0.75 10.62 -22.92
C TRP A 262 -0.69 9.47 -23.93
N ASP A 263 -0.36 9.80 -25.18
CA ASP A 263 -0.28 8.81 -26.25
C ASP A 263 0.89 7.85 -26.01
N GLY A 264 0.62 6.54 -26.05
CA GLY A 264 1.62 5.49 -25.89
C GLY A 264 2.27 5.36 -24.50
N ILE A 265 1.84 6.12 -23.49
CA ILE A 265 2.45 6.11 -22.15
C ILE A 265 1.43 5.61 -21.12
N TYR A 266 1.85 4.65 -20.30
CA TYR A 266 1.00 4.10 -19.25
C TYR A 266 0.94 5.05 -18.05
N PHE A 267 -0.28 5.48 -17.72
CA PHE A 267 -0.56 6.29 -16.55
C PHE A 267 -0.87 5.43 -15.33
N THR A 268 -0.03 5.57 -14.30
CA THR A 268 -0.15 4.78 -13.06
C THR A 268 -1.25 5.27 -12.14
N GLY A 269 -1.63 6.56 -12.25
CA GLY A 269 -2.52 7.20 -11.28
C GLY A 269 -1.85 7.61 -9.97
N ASP A 270 -0.52 7.48 -9.86
CA ASP A 270 0.27 7.95 -8.73
C ASP A 270 1.05 9.21 -9.06
N GLY A 271 1.29 10.04 -8.04
CA GLY A 271 2.16 11.19 -8.08
C GLY A 271 3.53 10.81 -7.52
N ALA A 272 4.59 11.38 -8.09
CA ALA A 272 5.95 11.16 -7.63
C ALA A 272 6.80 12.43 -7.73
N LYS A 273 7.90 12.45 -6.99
CA LYS A 273 9.02 13.37 -7.22
C LYS A 273 10.33 12.60 -7.36
N ARG A 274 11.25 13.13 -8.16
CA ARG A 274 12.61 12.63 -8.34
C ARG A 274 13.55 13.58 -7.63
N ASP A 275 14.35 13.06 -6.70
CA ASP A 275 15.35 13.87 -5.99
C ASP A 275 16.66 14.00 -6.79
N GLU A 276 17.63 14.70 -6.21
CA GLU A 276 18.92 14.99 -6.83
C GLU A 276 19.77 13.74 -7.10
N ASP A 277 19.55 12.65 -6.36
CA ASP A 277 20.21 11.35 -6.57
C ASP A 277 19.41 10.45 -7.54
N GLY A 278 18.34 10.99 -8.13
CA GLY A 278 17.50 10.30 -9.08
C GLY A 278 16.47 9.37 -8.43
N TYR A 279 16.30 9.41 -7.10
CA TYR A 279 15.38 8.51 -6.41
C TYR A 279 13.94 8.98 -6.52
N PHE A 280 13.06 8.01 -6.75
CA PHE A 280 11.62 8.18 -6.81
C PHE A 280 11.03 8.16 -5.40
N TRP A 281 10.37 9.26 -5.06
CA TRP A 281 9.52 9.42 -3.89
C TRP A 281 8.07 9.33 -4.35
N ILE A 282 7.35 8.31 -3.89
CA ILE A 282 5.95 8.12 -4.23
C ILE A 282 5.10 8.97 -3.28
N LEU A 283 4.35 9.92 -3.84
CA LEU A 283 3.55 10.87 -3.07
C LEU A 283 2.13 10.35 -2.78
N GLY A 284 1.73 9.25 -3.43
CA GLY A 284 0.41 8.64 -3.34
C GLY A 284 -0.43 8.86 -4.61
N ARG A 285 -1.71 8.48 -4.55
CA ARG A 285 -2.64 8.61 -5.68
C ARG A 285 -2.79 10.07 -6.08
N VAL A 286 -2.83 10.37 -7.38
CA VAL A 286 -3.04 11.76 -7.83
C VAL A 286 -4.41 12.32 -7.48
N ASP A 287 -5.40 11.44 -7.34
CA ASP A 287 -6.74 11.77 -6.85
C ASP A 287 -6.67 12.21 -5.36
N ASP A 288 -5.62 11.77 -4.65
CA ASP A 288 -5.28 12.13 -3.27
C ASP A 288 -4.12 13.16 -3.19
N VAL A 289 -3.71 13.79 -4.30
CA VAL A 289 -2.81 14.97 -4.29
C VAL A 289 -3.67 16.23 -4.35
N LEU A 290 -3.49 17.09 -3.34
CA LEU A 290 -4.26 18.32 -3.18
C LEU A 290 -3.68 19.44 -4.05
N SER A 291 -4.54 20.30 -4.58
CA SER A 291 -4.17 21.53 -5.30
C SER A 291 -4.60 22.75 -4.50
N VAL A 292 -3.75 23.18 -3.55
CA VAL A 292 -4.03 24.28 -2.63
C VAL A 292 -3.39 25.56 -3.15
N ALA A 293 -4.21 26.50 -3.60
CA ALA A 293 -3.79 27.75 -4.26
C ALA A 293 -2.72 27.51 -5.36
N GLY A 294 -2.95 26.51 -6.20
CA GLY A 294 -2.07 26.12 -7.31
C GLY A 294 -0.86 25.27 -6.94
N HIS A 295 -0.63 24.98 -5.65
CA HIS A 295 0.47 24.11 -5.19
C HIS A 295 -0.01 22.67 -5.06
N ARG A 296 0.77 21.73 -5.62
CA ARG A 296 0.50 20.28 -5.50
C ARG A 296 1.09 19.77 -4.19
N ILE A 297 0.24 19.36 -3.27
CA ILE A 297 0.60 18.89 -1.94
C ILE A 297 0.14 17.44 -1.80
N GLY A 298 1.06 16.52 -1.54
CA GLY A 298 0.71 15.13 -1.27
C GLY A 298 0.02 15.03 0.10
N THR A 299 -1.13 14.35 0.16
CA THR A 299 -1.80 14.09 1.45
C THR A 299 -0.87 13.39 2.44
N MET A 300 -0.05 12.44 1.98
CA MET A 300 0.90 11.72 2.84
C MET A 300 1.99 12.61 3.45
N GLU A 301 2.40 13.69 2.77
CA GLU A 301 3.38 14.64 3.32
C GLU A 301 2.79 15.35 4.53
N VAL A 302 1.54 15.82 4.41
CA VAL A 302 0.79 16.47 5.49
C VAL A 302 0.48 15.48 6.61
N GLU A 303 0.04 14.25 6.27
CA GLU A 303 -0.19 13.18 7.25
C GLU A 303 1.10 12.85 8.03
N SER A 304 2.25 12.79 7.35
CA SER A 304 3.54 12.53 8.00
C SER A 304 3.94 13.66 8.95
N ALA A 305 3.72 14.92 8.56
CA ALA A 305 3.96 16.05 9.44
C ALA A 305 3.03 16.05 10.66
N LEU A 306 1.77 15.63 10.49
CA LEU A 306 0.82 15.48 11.60
C LEU A 306 1.24 14.37 12.56
N VAL A 307 1.59 13.19 12.05
CA VAL A 307 1.98 12.02 12.87
C VAL A 307 3.30 12.25 13.62
N ASP A 308 4.20 13.07 13.09
CA ASP A 308 5.42 13.50 13.79
C ASP A 308 5.13 14.30 15.08
N HIS A 309 3.92 14.85 15.25
CA HIS A 309 3.53 15.53 16.48
C HIS A 309 3.36 14.54 17.65
N PRO A 310 3.93 14.77 18.85
CA PRO A 310 3.93 13.82 19.96
C PRO A 310 2.55 13.29 20.37
N ALA A 311 1.52 14.14 20.29
CA ALA A 311 0.14 13.81 20.66
C ALA A 311 -0.62 13.00 19.59
N VAL A 312 -0.14 12.92 18.35
CA VAL A 312 -0.87 12.31 17.23
C VAL A 312 -0.47 10.85 17.05
N ALA A 313 -1.45 9.96 16.94
CA ALA A 313 -1.26 8.53 16.69
C ALA A 313 -1.38 8.21 15.20
N GLU A 314 -2.42 8.72 14.54
CA GLU A 314 -2.69 8.53 13.12
C GLU A 314 -3.34 9.79 12.56
N ALA A 315 -3.14 10.04 11.26
CA ALA A 315 -3.78 11.13 10.56
C ALA A 315 -4.20 10.68 9.15
N ALA A 316 -5.31 11.23 8.68
CA ALA A 316 -5.74 11.12 7.29
C ALA A 316 -6.10 12.51 6.77
N VAL A 317 -5.59 12.86 5.59
CA VAL A 317 -5.79 14.18 5.00
C VAL A 317 -6.56 14.05 3.70
N VAL A 318 -7.54 14.93 3.51
CA VAL A 318 -8.32 15.04 2.27
C VAL A 318 -8.44 16.50 1.86
N GLY A 319 -8.73 16.71 0.57
CA GLY A 319 -9.04 18.03 0.04
C GLY A 319 -10.51 18.35 0.26
N LYS A 320 -10.79 19.58 0.69
CA LYS A 320 -12.13 20.19 0.70
C LYS A 320 -12.17 21.31 -0.34
N SER A 321 -13.28 21.47 -1.04
CA SER A 321 -13.48 22.60 -1.95
C SER A 321 -13.40 23.93 -1.21
N HIS A 322 -12.67 24.90 -1.76
CA HIS A 322 -12.47 26.22 -1.13
C HIS A 322 -12.54 27.33 -2.18
N GLU A 323 -13.40 28.33 -1.97
CA GLU A 323 -13.70 29.37 -2.96
C GLU A 323 -12.46 30.14 -3.47
N ILE A 324 -11.52 30.47 -2.58
CA ILE A 324 -10.30 31.22 -2.93
C ILE A 324 -9.13 30.32 -3.34
N LYS A 325 -8.85 29.26 -2.58
CA LYS A 325 -7.67 28.39 -2.78
C LYS A 325 -7.88 27.31 -3.85
N GLY A 326 -9.11 27.15 -4.35
CA GLY A 326 -9.52 25.97 -5.12
C GLY A 326 -9.79 24.79 -4.19
N GLN A 327 -8.75 24.30 -3.50
CA GLN A 327 -8.88 23.32 -2.41
C GLN A 327 -8.24 23.83 -1.12
N SER A 328 -8.81 23.43 0.01
CA SER A 328 -8.21 23.53 1.34
C SER A 328 -7.95 22.13 1.92
N ILE A 329 -7.17 22.10 2.99
CA ILE A 329 -6.74 20.85 3.63
C ILE A 329 -7.64 20.58 4.84
N ALA A 330 -8.30 19.42 4.83
CA ALA A 330 -9.02 18.88 5.99
C ALA A 330 -8.27 17.66 6.53
N ALA A 331 -7.94 17.68 7.82
CA ALA A 331 -7.21 16.61 8.49
C ALA A 331 -8.09 15.93 9.54
N PHE A 332 -8.17 14.61 9.49
CA PHE A 332 -8.79 13.77 10.50
C PHE A 332 -7.69 13.14 11.33
N VAL A 333 -7.67 13.42 12.63
CA VAL A 333 -6.53 13.12 13.51
C VAL A 333 -6.99 12.26 14.67
N THR A 334 -6.34 11.10 14.84
CA THR A 334 -6.50 10.27 16.03
C THR A 334 -5.35 10.54 16.99
N LEU A 335 -5.69 10.93 18.22
CA LEU A 335 -4.73 11.26 19.27
C LEU A 335 -4.27 10.00 20.02
N LYS A 336 -3.07 10.06 20.60
CA LYS A 336 -2.58 9.04 21.54
C LYS A 336 -3.34 9.12 22.85
N ASP A 337 -3.50 7.98 23.53
CA ASP A 337 -4.12 7.91 24.85
C ASP A 337 -3.49 8.92 25.81
N GLY A 338 -4.33 9.60 26.60
CA GLY A 338 -3.90 10.63 27.55
C GLY A 338 -3.83 12.06 27.00
N HIS A 339 -4.09 12.28 25.70
CA HIS A 339 -4.17 13.62 25.12
C HIS A 339 -5.63 13.99 24.80
N PRO A 340 -6.25 14.94 25.52
CA PRO A 340 -7.58 15.44 25.16
C PRO A 340 -7.50 16.33 23.91
N GLY A 341 -8.48 16.21 23.01
CA GLY A 341 -8.63 17.13 21.89
C GLY A 341 -9.14 18.48 22.38
N THR A 342 -8.23 19.44 22.62
CA THR A 342 -8.57 20.82 23.01
C THR A 342 -8.26 21.81 21.87
N ASP A 343 -8.83 23.01 21.94
CA ASP A 343 -8.57 24.08 20.96
C ASP A 343 -7.08 24.49 20.93
N GLU A 344 -6.39 24.41 22.06
CA GLU A 344 -4.95 24.64 22.15
C GLU A 344 -4.19 23.58 21.36
N LEU A 345 -4.51 22.29 21.55
CA LEU A 345 -3.86 21.20 20.82
C LEU A 345 -4.17 21.25 19.33
N LEU A 346 -5.39 21.63 18.96
CA LEU A 346 -5.76 21.86 17.56
C LEU A 346 -4.87 22.93 16.93
N THR A 347 -4.67 24.05 17.63
CA THR A 347 -3.81 25.14 17.17
C THR A 347 -2.35 24.69 17.05
N GLU A 348 -1.86 23.96 18.05
CA GLU A 348 -0.50 23.40 18.08
C GLU A 348 -0.24 22.48 16.89
N VAL A 349 -1.13 21.51 16.64
CA VAL A 349 -1.01 20.56 15.53
C VAL A 349 -1.01 21.26 14.16
N ARG A 350 -1.85 22.28 13.97
CA ARG A 350 -1.86 23.06 12.72
C ARG A 350 -0.57 23.85 12.51
N GLU A 351 -0.04 24.45 13.57
CA GLU A 351 1.22 25.19 13.52
C GLU A 351 2.42 24.25 13.32
N HIS A 352 2.38 23.05 13.86
CA HIS A 352 3.41 22.02 13.63
C HIS A 352 3.55 21.68 12.16
N VAL A 353 2.44 21.44 11.45
CA VAL A 353 2.45 21.22 9.99
C VAL A 353 2.99 22.44 9.25
N ARG A 354 2.59 23.65 9.65
CA ARG A 354 3.12 24.89 9.07
C ARG A 354 4.64 24.97 9.22
N HIS A 355 5.18 24.59 10.36
CA HIS A 355 6.61 24.63 10.64
C HIS A 355 7.39 23.56 9.86
N LYS A 356 6.82 22.37 9.67
CA LYS A 356 7.47 21.25 8.97
C LYS A 356 7.48 21.39 7.46
N ILE A 357 6.36 21.81 6.87
CA ILE A 357 6.18 21.84 5.41
C ILE A 357 6.11 23.28 4.91
N GLY A 358 5.31 24.11 5.57
CA GLY A 358 5.13 25.52 5.20
C GLY A 358 3.68 25.98 5.35
N ALA A 359 3.47 27.30 5.23
CA ALA A 359 2.16 27.93 5.38
C ALA A 359 1.09 27.40 4.42
N ILE A 360 1.51 26.93 3.23
CA ILE A 360 0.60 26.42 2.21
C ILE A 360 0.00 25.05 2.56
N ALA A 361 0.68 24.26 3.41
CA ALA A 361 0.27 22.93 3.83
C ALA A 361 -0.47 22.92 5.18
N LYS A 362 -0.64 24.09 5.81
CA LYS A 362 -1.35 24.23 7.09
C LYS A 362 -2.81 23.79 6.90
N PRO A 363 -3.31 22.79 7.67
CA PRO A 363 -4.70 22.39 7.61
C PRO A 363 -5.64 23.56 7.92
N ASP A 364 -6.67 23.72 7.10
CA ASP A 364 -7.75 24.68 7.35
C ASP A 364 -8.70 24.13 8.42
N VAL A 365 -8.99 22.82 8.34
CA VAL A 365 -9.86 22.08 9.26
C VAL A 365 -9.07 20.91 9.86
N VAL A 366 -9.20 20.71 11.17
CA VAL A 366 -8.65 19.56 11.89
C VAL A 366 -9.73 18.99 12.79
N ILE A 367 -10.10 17.73 12.56
CA ILE A 367 -11.14 17.04 13.32
C ILE A 367 -10.47 15.93 14.12
N PHE A 368 -10.61 15.97 15.44
CA PHE A 368 -10.14 14.88 16.28
C PHE A 368 -11.13 13.71 16.25
N THR A 369 -10.67 12.50 15.97
CA THR A 369 -11.51 11.29 15.90
C THR A 369 -10.90 10.15 16.69
N ALA A 370 -11.75 9.32 17.29
CA ALA A 370 -11.32 8.12 18.00
C ALA A 370 -10.68 7.07 17.07
N ASP A 371 -11.13 6.98 15.82
CA ASP A 371 -10.56 6.09 14.79
C ASP A 371 -10.87 6.60 13.38
N LEU A 372 -10.13 6.09 12.40
CA LEU A 372 -10.29 6.38 10.98
C LEU A 372 -11.03 5.24 10.27
N PRO A 373 -11.85 5.53 9.24
CA PRO A 373 -12.57 4.49 8.52
C PRO A 373 -11.58 3.62 7.73
N LYS A 374 -11.33 2.41 8.20
CA LYS A 374 -10.39 1.45 7.60
C LYS A 374 -11.12 0.24 7.04
N THR A 375 -10.59 -0.28 5.94
CA THR A 375 -10.96 -1.61 5.44
C THR A 375 -10.47 -2.70 6.40
N ARG A 376 -10.92 -3.95 6.21
CA ARG A 376 -10.41 -5.09 6.99
C ARG A 376 -8.90 -5.34 6.83
N SER A 377 -8.28 -4.86 5.75
CA SER A 377 -6.83 -4.89 5.55
C SER A 377 -6.09 -3.68 6.16
N GLY A 378 -6.80 -2.81 6.88
CA GLY A 378 -6.24 -1.64 7.55
C GLY A 378 -6.07 -0.40 6.67
N LYS A 379 -6.37 -0.49 5.36
CA LYS A 379 -6.30 0.65 4.44
C LYS A 379 -7.36 1.70 4.78
N ILE A 380 -6.95 2.96 4.95
CA ILE A 380 -7.85 4.11 5.21
C ILE A 380 -8.69 4.41 3.96
N MET A 381 -10.00 4.54 4.15
CA MET A 381 -10.97 4.85 3.09
C MET A 381 -11.14 6.37 2.92
N ARG A 382 -10.12 7.03 2.36
CA ARG A 382 -10.09 8.50 2.16
C ARG A 382 -11.27 9.07 1.36
N ARG A 383 -11.88 8.29 0.46
CA ARG A 383 -13.10 8.68 -0.25
C ARG A 383 -14.22 9.07 0.73
N LEU A 384 -14.44 8.28 1.78
CA LEU A 384 -15.51 8.55 2.75
C LEU A 384 -15.20 9.80 3.58
N LEU A 385 -13.93 10.01 3.94
CA LEU A 385 -13.48 11.21 4.63
C LEU A 385 -13.66 12.47 3.76
N ARG A 386 -13.47 12.34 2.44
CA ARG A 386 -13.73 13.41 1.48
C ARG A 386 -15.22 13.69 1.34
N ASP A 387 -16.05 12.66 1.23
CA ASP A 387 -17.51 12.80 1.22
C ASP A 387 -17.98 13.56 2.48
N ILE A 388 -17.45 13.22 3.66
CA ILE A 388 -17.72 13.94 4.92
C ILE A 388 -17.24 15.39 4.86
N ALA A 389 -15.99 15.61 4.44
CA ALA A 389 -15.41 16.95 4.37
C ALA A 389 -16.07 17.86 3.31
N GLU A 390 -16.81 17.30 2.36
CA GLU A 390 -17.60 18.03 1.37
C GLU A 390 -19.10 18.11 1.72
N GLY A 391 -19.52 17.58 2.88
CA GLY A 391 -20.93 17.52 3.28
C GLY A 391 -21.81 16.65 2.35
N GLN A 392 -21.20 15.70 1.65
CA GLN A 392 -21.87 14.82 0.68
C GLN A 392 -22.41 13.55 1.33
N THR A 393 -23.36 12.90 0.65
CA THR A 393 -23.85 11.58 1.05
C THR A 393 -22.74 10.54 0.93
N VAL A 394 -22.35 9.98 2.07
CA VAL A 394 -21.36 8.91 2.17
C VAL A 394 -21.80 7.69 1.35
N GLY A 395 -20.92 7.20 0.48
CA GLY A 395 -21.18 6.01 -0.34
C GLY A 395 -21.06 4.67 0.41
N ASP A 396 -20.84 3.57 -0.33
CA ASP A 396 -20.78 2.21 0.22
C ASP A 396 -19.73 2.02 1.35
N THR A 397 -20.17 1.46 2.48
CA THR A 397 -19.41 1.21 3.72
C THR A 397 -19.20 -0.28 4.02
N THR A 398 -19.66 -1.19 3.15
CA THR A 398 -19.66 -2.66 3.41
C THR A 398 -18.27 -3.28 3.61
N THR A 399 -17.22 -2.64 3.12
CA THR A 399 -15.83 -3.11 3.23
C THR A 399 -15.10 -2.62 4.50
N LEU A 400 -15.74 -1.78 5.31
CA LEU A 400 -15.14 -1.25 6.54
C LEU A 400 -15.02 -2.32 7.63
N ALA A 401 -13.98 -2.20 8.45
CA ALA A 401 -13.84 -2.98 9.67
C ALA A 401 -14.90 -2.58 10.72
N ASP A 402 -15.12 -1.27 10.90
CA ASP A 402 -16.20 -0.71 11.72
C ASP A 402 -16.96 0.38 10.95
N PRO A 403 -18.16 0.07 10.41
CA PRO A 403 -18.99 1.06 9.72
C PRO A 403 -19.48 2.20 10.62
N SER A 404 -19.53 2.02 11.95
CA SER A 404 -20.03 3.05 12.89
C SER A 404 -19.12 4.26 12.99
N VAL A 405 -17.84 4.13 12.64
CA VAL A 405 -16.86 5.22 12.59
C VAL A 405 -17.35 6.35 11.68
N VAL A 406 -17.94 6.01 10.53
CA VAL A 406 -18.35 6.99 9.53
C VAL A 406 -19.52 7.83 10.03
N ALA A 407 -20.50 7.20 10.68
CA ALA A 407 -21.65 7.92 11.25
C ALA A 407 -21.21 8.89 12.36
N ARG A 408 -20.25 8.50 13.21
CA ARG A 408 -19.69 9.39 14.24
C ARG A 408 -18.99 10.59 13.61
N LEU A 409 -18.19 10.37 12.57
CA LEU A 409 -17.46 11.42 11.87
C LEU A 409 -18.40 12.44 11.19
N GLN A 410 -19.53 11.99 10.64
CA GLN A 410 -20.53 12.91 10.06
C GLN A 410 -21.11 13.86 11.11
N VAL A 411 -21.51 13.33 12.28
CA VAL A 411 -22.06 14.15 13.37
C VAL A 411 -21.02 15.17 13.86
N MET A 412 -19.78 14.74 14.08
CA MET A 412 -18.72 15.65 14.53
C MET A 412 -18.42 16.76 13.53
N TYR A 413 -18.51 16.45 12.23
CA TYR A 413 -18.32 17.45 11.18
C TYR A 413 -19.44 18.49 11.14
N GLU A 414 -20.69 18.05 11.26
CA GLU A 414 -21.87 18.93 11.30
C GLU A 414 -21.89 19.85 12.54
N GLU A 415 -21.20 19.47 13.62
CA GLU A 415 -21.07 20.30 14.83
C GLU A 415 -19.94 21.36 14.76
N GLU A 416 -18.96 21.19 13.85
CA GLU A 416 -17.82 22.11 13.67
C GLU A 416 -18.02 23.15 12.54
N GLU A 417 -18.95 22.93 11.59
CA GLU A 417 -19.44 23.95 10.64
C GLU A 417 -20.53 24.84 11.26
#